data_AF-A0A2H9LN26-F1
#
_entry.id   AF-A0A2H9LN26-F1
#
_cell.length_a   1.000
_cell.length_b   1.000
_cell.length_c   1.000
_cell.angle_alpha   90.00
_cell.angle_beta   90.00
_cell.angle_gamma   90.00
#
_symmetry.space_group_name_H-M   'P 1'
#
loop_
_entity.id
_entity.type
_entity.pdbx_description
1 polymer ?
#
loop_
_entity_poly.entity_id
_entity_poly.type
_entity_poly.pdbx_seq_one_letter_code
_entity_poly.pdbx_strand_id
1 'polypeptide(L)'
;MVKCPKCETEVATPVKTWPIPSRRPSKKGEESKLIVGIFECPSCGVRFRAAVEPKAKVEAAASIKNMVERIKGIRGELMQTLKNLREKIKTLETERSNLMIEIDSLRKVAESRVTALESEVSMMREEVKSLRDLLGYPEEEEQQKQR
;
A
#
# COMPACT_ATOMS: atom_id res chain seq x y z
N MET A 1 25.36 -32.79 -17.84
CA MET A 1 26.53 -33.27 -17.07
C MET A 1 27.46 -33.99 -18.03
N VAL A 2 28.77 -33.99 -17.78
CA VAL A 2 29.76 -34.60 -18.70
C VAL A 2 30.54 -35.69 -17.97
N LYS A 3 30.72 -36.85 -18.60
CA LYS A 3 31.46 -37.98 -18.03
C LYS A 3 32.97 -37.82 -18.18
N CYS A 4 33.72 -38.16 -17.14
CA CYS A 4 35.18 -38.20 -17.18
C CYS A 4 35.66 -39.33 -18.10
N PRO A 5 36.57 -39.09 -19.05
CA PRO A 5 37.06 -40.13 -19.96
C PRO A 5 37.95 -41.19 -19.28
N LYS A 6 38.38 -40.98 -18.03
CA LYS A 6 39.29 -41.89 -17.32
C LYS A 6 38.63 -42.73 -16.24
N CYS A 7 37.62 -42.20 -15.56
CA CYS A 7 36.98 -42.87 -14.41
C CYS A 7 35.45 -42.75 -14.43
N GLU A 8 34.88 -42.26 -15.55
CA GLU A 8 33.44 -42.17 -15.82
C GLU A 8 32.61 -41.30 -14.86
N THR A 9 33.22 -40.68 -13.85
CA THR A 9 32.55 -39.76 -12.92
C THR A 9 31.88 -38.60 -13.66
N GLU A 10 30.64 -38.27 -13.28
CA GLU A 10 29.88 -37.17 -13.85
C GLU A 10 30.28 -35.83 -13.22
N VAL A 11 30.67 -34.87 -14.07
CA VAL A 11 31.04 -33.51 -13.65
C VAL A 11 30.02 -32.52 -14.20
N ALA A 12 29.44 -31.71 -13.32
CA ALA A 12 28.38 -30.76 -13.67
C ALA A 12 28.93 -29.39 -14.10
N THR A 13 29.95 -28.88 -13.40
CA THR A 13 30.45 -27.50 -13.59
C THR A 13 31.80 -27.48 -14.31
N PRO A 14 31.93 -26.72 -15.41
CA PRO A 14 33.22 -26.49 -16.06
C PRO A 14 34.04 -25.47 -15.27
N VAL A 15 35.36 -25.66 -15.24
CA VAL A 15 36.34 -24.73 -14.63
C VAL A 15 36.51 -23.47 -15.48
N LYS A 16 36.49 -23.62 -16.80
CA LYS A 16 36.61 -22.51 -17.76
C LYS A 16 35.82 -22.81 -19.01
N THR A 17 35.12 -21.82 -19.54
CA THR A 17 34.36 -21.93 -20.79
C THR A 17 34.79 -20.86 -21.78
N TRP A 18 34.85 -21.19 -23.06
CA TRP A 18 35.05 -20.22 -24.13
C TRP A 18 34.21 -20.58 -25.37
N PRO A 19 33.79 -19.59 -26.16
CA PRO A 19 33.11 -19.82 -27.44
C PRO A 19 34.13 -20.23 -28.51
N ILE A 20 33.77 -21.21 -29.35
CA ILE A 20 34.53 -21.56 -30.54
C ILE A 20 33.77 -21.05 -31.77
N PRO A 21 34.39 -20.19 -32.61
CA PRO A 21 33.82 -19.82 -33.90
C PRO A 21 33.72 -21.06 -34.80
N SER A 22 32.51 -21.39 -35.25
CA SER A 22 32.31 -22.49 -36.21
C SER A 22 32.82 -22.06 -37.59
N ARG A 23 33.75 -22.83 -38.18
CA ARG A 23 34.25 -22.59 -39.57
C ARG A 23 33.22 -22.87 -40.66
N ARG A 24 32.07 -23.44 -40.31
CA ARG A 24 31.04 -23.88 -41.27
C ARG A 24 29.85 -22.90 -41.17
N PRO A 25 29.47 -22.18 -42.24
CA PRO A 25 28.28 -21.36 -42.21
C PRO A 25 27.06 -22.27 -42.03
N SER A 26 26.27 -22.00 -40.99
CA SER A 26 24.97 -22.64 -40.81
C SER A 26 24.06 -22.23 -41.97
N LYS A 27 23.27 -23.16 -42.52
CA LYS A 27 22.37 -22.92 -43.68
C LYS A 27 21.25 -21.88 -43.40
N LYS A 28 21.21 -21.28 -42.21
CA LYS A 28 20.16 -20.36 -41.75
C LYS A 28 20.70 -19.14 -40.96
N GLY A 29 21.86 -18.59 -41.34
CA GLY A 29 22.32 -17.26 -40.88
C GLY A 29 22.62 -17.11 -39.38
N GLU A 30 22.41 -18.15 -38.56
CA GLU A 30 22.69 -18.14 -37.14
C GLU A 30 24.03 -18.83 -36.87
N GLU A 31 25.01 -18.04 -36.40
CA GLU A 31 26.32 -18.54 -35.97
C GLU A 31 26.13 -19.46 -34.77
N SER A 32 26.19 -20.77 -34.97
CA SER A 32 26.23 -21.74 -33.88
C SER A 32 27.57 -21.63 -33.14
N LYS A 33 27.64 -20.68 -32.20
CA LYS A 33 28.75 -20.51 -31.27
C LYS A 33 28.71 -21.67 -30.28
N LEU A 34 29.39 -22.76 -30.61
CA LEU A 34 29.58 -23.88 -29.71
C LEU A 34 30.43 -23.41 -28.53
N ILE A 35 29.91 -23.54 -27.31
CA ILE A 35 30.65 -23.25 -26.08
C ILE A 35 31.34 -24.54 -25.65
N VAL A 36 32.67 -24.49 -25.51
CA VAL A 36 33.44 -25.61 -24.95
C VAL A 36 33.89 -25.23 -23.54
N GLY A 37 33.77 -26.19 -22.62
CA GLY A 37 34.25 -26.10 -21.25
C GLY A 37 35.42 -27.05 -20.99
N ILE A 38 36.39 -26.62 -20.18
CA ILE A 38 37.33 -27.53 -19.49
C ILE A 38 36.69 -27.94 -18.18
N PHE A 39 36.67 -29.24 -17.92
CA PHE A 39 36.21 -29.87 -16.69
C PHE A 39 37.42 -30.50 -15.99
N GLU A 40 37.44 -30.45 -14.66
CA GLU A 40 38.42 -31.13 -13.83
C GLU A 40 37.68 -32.21 -13.04
N CYS A 41 38.14 -33.47 -13.17
CA CYS A 41 37.47 -34.58 -12.50
C CYS A 41 37.80 -34.60 -11.00
N PRO A 42 36.82 -34.58 -10.10
CA PRO A 42 37.07 -34.63 -8.65
C PRO A 42 37.64 -35.97 -8.18
N SER A 43 37.40 -37.06 -8.92
CA SER A 43 37.83 -38.41 -8.52
C SER A 43 39.24 -38.77 -9.00
N CYS A 44 39.72 -38.23 -10.12
CA CYS A 44 41.04 -38.57 -10.68
C CYS A 44 41.92 -37.37 -11.07
N GLY A 45 41.45 -36.13 -10.87
CA GLY A 45 42.19 -34.90 -11.14
C GLY A 45 42.42 -34.58 -12.63
N VAL A 46 41.94 -35.42 -13.56
CA VAL A 46 42.17 -35.21 -14.99
C VAL A 46 41.34 -34.05 -15.51
N ARG A 47 41.99 -33.20 -16.30
CA ARG A 47 41.36 -32.11 -17.05
C ARG A 47 40.96 -32.57 -18.45
N PHE A 48 39.70 -32.39 -18.81
CA PHE A 48 39.17 -32.77 -20.13
C PHE A 48 38.25 -31.68 -20.70
N ARG A 49 38.05 -31.69 -22.02
CA ARG A 49 37.23 -30.70 -22.73
C ARG A 49 35.91 -31.33 -23.17
N ALA A 50 34.80 -30.61 -23.01
CA ALA A 50 33.51 -31.04 -23.53
C ALA A 50 32.61 -29.85 -23.88
N ALA A 51 31.63 -30.11 -24.75
CA ALA A 51 30.63 -29.12 -25.13
C ALA A 51 29.71 -28.80 -23.95
N VAL A 52 29.44 -27.52 -23.74
CA VAL A 52 28.51 -27.01 -22.73
C VAL A 52 27.28 -26.50 -23.44
N GLU A 53 26.11 -27.09 -23.19
CA GLU A 53 24.86 -26.60 -23.75
C GLU A 53 24.44 -25.29 -23.04
N PRO A 54 24.15 -24.19 -23.78
CA PRO A 54 23.81 -22.89 -23.18
C PRO A 54 22.39 -22.78 -22.59
N LYS A 55 21.63 -23.88 -22.50
CA LYS A 55 20.17 -23.87 -22.22
C LYS A 55 19.77 -23.18 -20.91
N ALA A 56 20.59 -23.28 -19.86
CA ALA A 56 20.22 -22.78 -18.53
C ALA A 56 20.12 -21.24 -18.40
N LYS A 57 20.77 -20.46 -19.27
CA LYS A 57 20.76 -18.99 -19.16
C LYS A 57 19.51 -18.33 -19.76
N VAL A 58 18.87 -18.97 -20.74
CA VAL A 58 17.74 -18.38 -21.47
C VAL A 58 16.43 -18.54 -20.69
N GLU A 59 16.22 -19.68 -20.03
CA GLU A 59 15.03 -19.94 -19.22
C GLU A 59 15.00 -19.07 -17.94
N ALA A 60 16.15 -18.90 -17.28
CA ALA A 60 16.27 -18.01 -16.12
C ALA A 60 15.99 -16.54 -16.49
N ALA A 61 16.46 -16.09 -17.66
CA ALA A 61 16.20 -14.73 -18.14
C ALA A 61 14.70 -14.50 -18.45
N ALA A 62 14.02 -15.49 -19.04
CA ALA A 62 12.57 -15.44 -19.26
C ALA A 62 11.78 -15.40 -17.94
N SER A 63 12.20 -16.18 -16.94
CA SER A 63 11.58 -16.18 -15.60
C SER A 63 11.73 -14.83 -14.87
N ILE A 64 12.92 -14.22 -14.92
CA ILE A 64 13.16 -12.91 -14.33
C ILE A 64 12.33 -11.83 -15.01
N LYS A 65 12.23 -11.85 -16.35
CA LYS A 65 11.42 -10.89 -17.11
C LYS A 65 9.95 -10.92 -16.67
N ASN A 66 9.38 -12.11 -16.51
CA ASN A 66 8.00 -12.29 -16.05
C ASN A 66 7.80 -11.75 -14.62
N MET A 67 8.77 -11.98 -13.71
CA MET A 67 8.70 -11.41 -12.36
C MET A 67 8.73 -9.87 -12.38
N VAL A 68 9.57 -9.27 -13.23
CA VAL A 68 9.64 -7.81 -13.39
C VAL A 68 8.33 -7.22 -13.90
N GLU A 69 7.68 -7.88 -14.87
CA GLU A 69 6.37 -7.45 -15.37
C GLU A 69 5.29 -7.49 -14.29
N ARG A 70 5.25 -8.55 -13.47
CA ARG A 70 4.35 -8.65 -12.31
C ARG A 70 4.58 -7.54 -11.30
N ILE A 71 5.83 -7.25 -10.97
CA ILE A 71 6.19 -6.15 -10.03
C ILE A 71 5.72 -4.79 -10.57
N LYS A 72 5.87 -4.55 -11.88
CA LYS A 72 5.37 -3.32 -12.53
C LYS A 72 3.85 -3.21 -12.42
N GLY A 73 3.11 -4.31 -12.62
CA GLY A 73 1.66 -4.36 -12.44
C GLY A 73 1.24 -3.97 -11.02
N ILE A 74 1.82 -4.65 -10.01
CA ILE A 74 1.56 -4.38 -8.59
C ILE A 74 1.87 -2.92 -8.24
N ARG A 75 2.99 -2.38 -8.73
CA ARG A 75 3.34 -0.97 -8.53
C ARG A 75 2.29 -0.03 -9.11
N GLY A 76 1.76 -0.34 -10.30
CA GLY A 76 0.70 0.44 -10.94
C GLY A 76 -0.59 0.46 -10.13
N GLU A 77 -1.04 -0.71 -9.69
CA GLU A 77 -2.25 -0.87 -8.85
C GLU A 77 -2.11 -0.13 -7.51
N LEU A 78 -0.94 -0.23 -6.87
CA LEU A 78 -0.63 0.50 -5.64
C LEU A 78 -0.65 2.03 -5.84
N MET A 79 -0.13 2.52 -6.97
CA MET A 79 -0.19 3.96 -7.25
C MET A 79 -1.63 4.43 -7.49
N GLN A 80 -2.46 3.64 -8.15
CA GLN A 80 -3.86 4.00 -8.37
C GLN A 80 -4.66 3.99 -7.06
N THR A 81 -4.48 2.98 -6.22
CA THR A 81 -5.13 2.92 -4.91
C THR A 81 -4.69 4.07 -4.00
N LEU A 82 -3.40 4.41 -3.97
CA LEU A 82 -2.90 5.58 -3.25
C LEU A 82 -3.52 6.90 -3.75
N LYS A 83 -3.67 7.06 -5.07
CA LYS A 83 -4.32 8.23 -5.65
C LYS A 83 -5.78 8.33 -5.19
N ASN A 84 -6.54 7.24 -5.31
CA ASN A 84 -7.94 7.18 -4.89
C ASN A 84 -8.10 7.48 -3.39
N LEU A 85 -7.21 6.95 -2.54
CA LEU A 85 -7.23 7.20 -1.10
C LEU A 85 -6.94 8.67 -0.77
N ARG A 86 -5.97 9.30 -1.44
CA ARG A 86 -5.69 10.73 -1.26
C ARG A 86 -6.87 11.61 -1.65
N GLU A 87 -7.56 11.27 -2.75
CA GLU A 87 -8.77 11.98 -3.17
C GLU A 87 -9.88 11.85 -2.13
N LYS A 88 -10.13 10.64 -1.60
CA LYS A 88 -11.10 10.41 -0.52
C LYS A 88 -10.75 11.14 0.78
N ILE A 89 -9.46 11.20 1.15
CA ILE A 89 -9.02 11.95 2.32
C ILE A 89 -9.35 13.44 2.12
N LYS A 90 -9.05 13.99 0.94
CA LYS A 90 -9.34 15.38 0.62
C LYS A 90 -10.85 15.69 0.68
N THR A 91 -11.71 14.80 0.19
CA THR A 91 -13.17 15.00 0.28
C THR A 91 -13.64 14.96 1.73
N LEU A 92 -13.18 13.98 2.52
CA LEU A 92 -13.53 13.87 3.93
C LEU A 92 -13.04 15.08 4.76
N GLU A 93 -11.87 15.62 4.45
CA GLU A 93 -11.37 16.85 5.09
C GLU A 93 -12.28 18.05 4.82
N THR A 94 -12.78 18.21 3.58
CA THR A 94 -13.74 19.27 3.24
C THR A 94 -15.10 19.08 3.88
N GLU A 95 -15.61 17.83 3.93
CA GLU A 95 -16.86 17.51 4.60
C GLU A 95 -16.78 17.81 6.10
N ARG A 96 -15.67 17.41 6.73
CA ARG A 96 -15.41 17.71 8.15
C ARG A 96 -15.41 19.22 8.42
N SER A 97 -14.76 20.04 7.58
CA SER A 97 -14.75 21.49 7.78
C SER A 97 -16.14 22.10 7.65
N ASN A 98 -16.95 21.62 6.69
CA ASN A 98 -18.31 22.10 6.49
C ASN A 98 -19.21 21.73 7.67
N LEU A 99 -19.15 20.48 8.13
CA LEU A 99 -19.90 20.02 9.30
C LEU A 99 -19.52 20.78 10.56
N MET A 100 -18.24 21.14 10.73
CA MET A 100 -17.82 21.94 11.87
C MET A 100 -18.47 23.33 11.88
N ILE A 101 -18.56 23.97 10.71
CA ILE A 101 -19.24 25.26 10.55
C ILE A 101 -20.74 25.13 10.86
N GLU A 102 -21.38 24.06 10.38
CA GLU A 102 -22.79 23.81 10.64
C GLU A 102 -23.07 23.62 12.13
N ILE A 103 -22.28 22.80 12.83
CA ILE A 103 -22.38 22.60 14.28
C ILE A 103 -22.25 23.94 15.03
N ASP A 104 -21.25 24.76 14.69
CA ASP A 104 -21.06 26.06 15.33
C ASP A 104 -22.25 27.01 15.09
N SER A 105 -22.81 26.99 13.88
CA SER A 105 -24.00 27.79 13.56
C SER A 105 -25.24 27.34 14.36
N LEU A 106 -25.48 26.04 14.45
CA LEU A 106 -26.59 25.47 15.20
C LEU A 106 -26.44 25.74 16.70
N ARG A 107 -25.22 25.63 17.22
CA ARG A 107 -24.88 25.96 18.60
C ARG A 107 -25.20 27.42 18.90
N LYS A 108 -24.80 28.37 18.06
CA LYS A 108 -25.12 29.80 18.24
C LYS A 108 -26.63 30.07 18.25
N VAL A 109 -27.39 29.38 17.40
CA VAL A 109 -28.86 29.50 17.38
C VAL A 109 -29.48 28.91 18.65
N ALA A 110 -28.96 27.80 19.16
CA ALA A 110 -29.42 27.22 20.41
C ALA A 110 -29.11 28.13 21.61
N GLU A 111 -27.88 28.65 21.69
CA GLU A 111 -27.44 29.59 22.74
C GLU A 111 -28.30 30.87 22.73
N SER A 112 -28.55 31.47 21.57
CA SER A 112 -29.39 32.68 21.49
C SER A 112 -30.84 32.41 21.91
N ARG A 113 -31.41 31.25 21.54
CA ARG A 113 -32.74 30.84 21.98
C ARG A 113 -32.82 30.64 23.49
N VAL A 114 -31.80 30.02 24.10
CA VAL A 114 -31.73 29.86 25.56
C VAL A 114 -31.73 31.24 26.22
N THR A 115 -30.88 32.16 25.78
CA THR A 115 -30.82 33.50 26.37
C THR A 115 -32.14 34.29 26.25
N ALA A 116 -32.84 34.16 25.11
CA ALA A 116 -34.13 34.81 24.92
C ALA A 116 -35.19 34.23 25.85
N LEU A 117 -35.29 32.90 25.95
CA LEU A 117 -36.24 32.24 26.84
C LEU A 117 -35.94 32.52 28.32
N GLU A 118 -34.66 32.57 28.71
CA GLU A 118 -34.26 32.96 30.06
C GLU A 118 -34.73 34.39 30.40
N SER A 119 -34.60 35.33 29.46
CA SER A 119 -35.09 36.70 29.66
C SER A 119 -36.63 36.76 29.76
N GLU A 120 -37.35 36.00 28.93
CA GLU A 120 -38.82 35.92 28.99
C GLU A 120 -39.29 35.34 30.33
N VAL A 121 -38.65 34.25 30.79
CA VAL A 121 -38.95 33.65 32.09
C VAL A 121 -38.66 34.62 33.24
N SER A 122 -37.57 35.39 33.15
CA SER A 122 -37.26 36.41 34.16
C SER A 122 -38.34 37.49 34.22
N MET A 123 -38.75 38.03 33.06
CA MET A 123 -39.82 39.03 33.00
C MET A 123 -41.15 38.47 33.53
N MET A 124 -41.53 37.25 33.13
CA MET A 124 -42.75 36.61 33.64
C MET A 124 -42.69 36.39 35.16
N ARG A 125 -41.53 36.02 35.73
CA ARG A 125 -41.37 35.89 37.18
C ARG A 125 -41.56 37.24 37.89
N GLU A 126 -41.05 38.33 37.33
CA GLU A 126 -41.23 39.69 37.86
C GLU A 126 -42.68 40.17 37.76
N GLU A 127 -43.36 39.88 36.65
CA GLU A 127 -44.79 40.19 36.46
C GLU A 127 -45.66 39.41 37.45
N VAL A 128 -45.42 38.11 37.62
CA VAL A 128 -46.12 37.28 38.61
C VAL A 128 -45.91 37.82 40.02
N LYS A 129 -44.69 38.23 40.36
CA LYS A 129 -44.40 38.85 41.67
C LYS A 129 -45.18 40.16 41.86
N SER A 130 -45.15 41.03 40.85
CA SER A 130 -45.85 42.32 40.88
C SER A 130 -47.37 42.16 41.02
N LEU A 131 -47.97 41.19 40.31
CA LEU A 131 -49.39 40.87 40.43
C LEU A 131 -49.75 40.29 41.80
N ARG A 132 -48.87 39.44 42.36
CA ARG A 132 -49.05 38.86 43.69
C ARG A 132 -49.06 39.95 44.77
N ASP A 133 -48.12 40.89 44.70
CA ASP A 133 -48.02 42.03 45.62
C ASP A 133 -49.28 42.91 45.56
N LEU A 134 -49.80 43.17 44.35
CA LEU A 134 -51.01 43.97 44.14
C LEU A 134 -52.27 43.32 44.74
N LEU A 135 -52.35 41.99 44.68
CA LEU A 135 -53.49 41.20 45.17
C LEU A 135 -53.38 40.82 46.66
N GLY A 136 -52.24 41.08 47.31
CA GLY A 136 -52.02 40.80 48.73
C GLY A 136 -51.89 39.32 49.08
N TYR A 137 -51.49 38.46 48.12
CA TYR A 137 -51.23 37.05 48.39
C TYR A 137 -49.81 36.88 49.00
N PRO A 138 -49.65 36.12 50.09
CA PRO A 138 -48.33 35.86 50.66
C PRO A 138 -47.43 35.07 49.69
N GLU A 139 -46.10 35.24 49.78
CA GLU A 139 -45.15 34.42 49.03
C GLU A 139 -45.34 32.94 49.44
N GLU A 140 -45.59 32.07 48.47
CA GLU A 140 -45.43 30.63 48.70
C GLU A 140 -43.94 30.38 48.76
N GLU A 141 -43.41 30.12 49.95
CA GLU A 141 -42.05 29.66 50.15
C GLU A 141 -41.86 28.39 49.29
N GLU A 142 -41.19 28.53 48.14
CA GLU A 142 -40.82 27.41 47.30
C GLU A 142 -39.89 26.48 48.10
N GLN A 143 -40.48 25.49 48.76
CA GLN A 143 -39.79 24.33 49.30
C GLN A 143 -39.27 23.50 48.12
N GLN A 144 -38.13 23.92 47.56
CA GLN A 144 -37.28 23.09 46.71
C GLN A 144 -35.89 22.98 47.33
N LYS A 145 -35.85 22.49 48.56
CA LYS A 145 -34.77 21.58 49.00
C LYS A 145 -35.24 20.17 48.65
N GLN A 146 -34.36 19.41 47.98
CA GLN A 146 -34.46 17.99 47.62
C GLN A 146 -34.91 17.69 46.18
N ARG A 147 -33.95 17.71 45.24
CA ARG A 147 -33.42 16.50 44.59
C ARG A 147 -32.20 16.83 43.73
#